data_AF-A0A3S7UTZ0-F1
#
_entry.id   AF-A0A3S7UTZ0-F1
#
_cell.length_a   1.000
_cell.length_b   1.000
_cell.length_c   1.000
_cell.angle_alpha   90.00
_cell.angle_beta   90.00
_cell.angle_gamma   90.00
#
_symmetry.space_group_name_H-M   'P 1'
#
loop_
_entity.id
_entity.type
_entity.pdbx_description
1 polymer ?
#
loop_
_entity_poly.entity_id
_entity_poly.type
_entity_poly.pdbx_seq_one_letter_code
_entity_poly.pdbx_strand_id
1 'polypeptide(L)'
;MDRQTLRMRLAMVLLGHLLLMPWSVHARGGVRDYILAARSLYEDLEYENALEQLSRARPFSTGPADEVLLSLHEGCILADLGKQEASSAAFKVALYLQPDAKLPMKVSPKVARRFESLRAQVKRSLTKRDAQRRDVEVRSMPPVVSAPSPQAMQVPLATPVTPPAASVMEVSGLAGRRDRAWLPASVGGVLLVAGGGLSNAENVSTAEVYTP
;
A
#
# COMPACT_ATOMS: atom_id res chain seq x y z
N MET A 1 -5.57 -56.54 -41.36
CA MET A 1 -5.42 -55.63 -40.19
C MET A 1 -6.72 -55.64 -39.41
N ASP A 2 -6.74 -56.33 -38.28
CA ASP A 2 -7.95 -56.59 -37.51
C ASP A 2 -8.48 -55.33 -36.81
N ARG A 3 -9.79 -55.09 -36.94
CA ARG A 3 -10.49 -53.96 -36.30
C ARG A 3 -10.26 -53.89 -34.79
N GLN A 4 -9.97 -55.04 -34.17
CA GLN A 4 -9.67 -55.17 -32.74
C GLN A 4 -8.29 -54.60 -32.39
N THR A 5 -7.28 -54.84 -33.23
CA THR A 5 -5.93 -54.26 -33.08
C THR A 5 -5.93 -52.75 -33.33
N LEU A 6 -6.78 -52.26 -34.25
CA LEU A 6 -6.97 -50.84 -34.50
C LEU A 6 -7.63 -50.15 -33.29
N ARG A 7 -8.66 -50.76 -32.70
CA ARG A 7 -9.34 -50.26 -31.49
C ARG A 7 -8.40 -50.22 -30.28
N MET A 8 -7.58 -51.26 -30.08
CA MET A 8 -6.61 -51.30 -28.98
C MET A 8 -5.51 -50.24 -29.15
N ARG A 9 -5.03 -50.02 -30.38
CA ARG A 9 -4.06 -48.95 -30.65
C ARG A 9 -4.68 -47.56 -30.46
N LEU A 10 -5.93 -47.36 -30.87
CA LEU A 10 -6.64 -46.10 -30.66
C LEU A 10 -6.86 -45.81 -29.17
N ALA A 11 -7.22 -46.83 -28.39
CA ALA A 11 -7.40 -46.73 -26.95
C ALA A 11 -6.08 -46.45 -26.21
N MET A 12 -4.97 -47.07 -26.63
CA MET A 12 -3.63 -46.80 -26.08
C MET A 12 -3.16 -45.37 -26.35
N VAL A 13 -3.42 -44.84 -27.55
CA VAL A 13 -3.06 -43.45 -27.91
C VAL A 13 -3.92 -42.44 -27.14
N LEU A 14 -5.22 -42.72 -26.97
CA LEU A 14 -6.12 -41.89 -26.15
C LEU A 14 -5.75 -41.91 -24.65
N LEU A 15 -5.36 -43.07 -24.12
CA LEU A 15 -4.94 -43.23 -22.72
C LEU A 15 -3.56 -42.60 -22.45
N GLY A 16 -2.64 -42.69 -23.42
CA GLY A 16 -1.33 -42.02 -23.35
C GLY A 16 -1.43 -40.50 -23.40
N HIS A 17 -2.38 -39.94 -24.15
CA HIS A 17 -2.64 -38.50 -24.17
C HIS A 17 -3.23 -37.97 -22.86
N LEU A 18 -3.94 -38.80 -22.09
CA LEU A 18 -4.51 -38.43 -20.80
C LEU A 18 -3.45 -38.37 -19.69
N LEU A 19 -2.36 -39.15 -19.80
CA LEU A 19 -1.25 -39.15 -18.84
C LEU A 19 -0.18 -38.06 -19.10
N LEU A 20 -0.19 -37.44 -20.28
CA LEU A 20 0.74 -36.35 -20.64
C LEU A 20 0.14 -34.95 -20.46
N MET A 21 -1.04 -34.85 -19.84
CA MET A 21 -1.52 -33.56 -19.35
C MET A 21 -0.73 -33.25 -18.07
N PRO A 22 0.22 -32.29 -18.07
CA PRO A 22 0.68 -31.76 -16.81
C PRO A 22 -0.58 -31.19 -16.16
N TRP A 23 -1.05 -31.83 -15.09
CA TRP A 23 -1.78 -31.12 -14.06
C TRP A 23 -0.83 -30.01 -13.61
N SER A 24 -0.89 -28.91 -14.35
CA SER A 24 -0.50 -27.62 -13.84
C SER A 24 -1.53 -27.38 -12.75
N VAL A 25 -1.23 -27.90 -11.57
CA VAL A 25 -1.66 -27.33 -10.30
C VAL A 25 -1.09 -25.92 -10.35
N HIS A 26 -1.79 -25.05 -11.09
CA HIS A 26 -1.67 -23.62 -10.92
C HIS A 26 -1.89 -23.44 -9.43
N ALA A 27 -0.89 -22.90 -8.74
CA ALA A 27 -0.98 -22.59 -7.33
C ALA A 27 -2.33 -21.89 -7.11
N ARG A 28 -3.24 -22.64 -6.49
CA ARG A 28 -4.62 -22.24 -6.25
C ARG A 28 -4.53 -21.24 -5.11
N GLY A 29 -4.80 -19.95 -5.35
CA GLY A 29 -4.64 -18.91 -4.33
C GLY A 29 -3.91 -17.66 -4.82
N GLY A 30 -4.32 -17.09 -5.95
CA GLY A 30 -3.90 -15.74 -6.33
C GLY A 30 -4.74 -14.68 -5.62
N VAL A 31 -4.28 -13.42 -5.59
CA VAL A 31 -5.05 -12.26 -5.09
C VAL A 31 -6.49 -12.24 -5.62
N ARG A 32 -6.67 -12.63 -6.89
CA ARG A 32 -7.97 -12.71 -7.56
C ARG A 32 -8.93 -13.70 -6.89
N ASP A 33 -8.44 -14.85 -6.44
CA ASP A 33 -9.28 -15.88 -5.82
C ASP A 33 -9.86 -15.35 -4.49
N TYR A 34 -9.02 -14.68 -3.69
CA TYR A 34 -9.44 -14.03 -2.45
C TYR A 34 -10.40 -12.86 -2.69
N ILE A 35 -10.18 -12.06 -3.74
CA ILE A 35 -11.09 -10.97 -4.11
C ILE A 35 -12.47 -11.52 -4.51
N LEU A 36 -12.51 -12.62 -5.28
CA LEU A 36 -13.77 -13.27 -5.65
C LEU A 36 -14.50 -13.80 -4.40
N ALA A 37 -13.77 -14.43 -3.47
CA ALA A 37 -14.34 -14.87 -2.20
C ALA A 37 -14.86 -13.69 -1.36
N ALA A 38 -14.08 -12.61 -1.24
CA ALA A 38 -14.49 -11.40 -0.53
C ALA A 38 -15.75 -10.77 -1.15
N ARG A 39 -15.86 -10.77 -2.49
CA ARG A 39 -17.05 -10.28 -3.18
C ARG A 39 -18.28 -11.14 -2.91
N SER A 40 -18.14 -12.47 -2.94
CA SER A 40 -19.25 -13.37 -2.58
C SER A 40 -19.74 -13.06 -1.16
N LEU A 41 -18.81 -12.98 -0.19
CA LEU A 41 -19.14 -12.67 1.19
C LEU A 41 -19.79 -11.28 1.35
N TYR A 42 -19.34 -10.29 0.58
CA TYR A 42 -19.99 -8.97 0.55
C TYR A 42 -21.43 -9.04 0.04
N GLU A 43 -21.68 -9.81 -1.03
CA GLU A 43 -23.03 -10.03 -1.57
C GLU A 43 -23.92 -10.78 -0.57
N ASP A 44 -23.33 -11.65 0.26
CA ASP A 44 -23.98 -12.37 1.37
C ASP A 44 -24.10 -11.52 2.67
N LEU A 45 -23.67 -10.25 2.66
CA LEU A 45 -23.64 -9.31 3.81
C LEU A 45 -22.68 -9.71 4.94
N GLU A 46 -21.78 -10.65 4.68
CA GLU A 46 -20.73 -11.14 5.58
C GLU A 46 -19.47 -10.25 5.51
N TYR A 47 -19.62 -8.97 5.87
CA TYR A 47 -18.60 -7.94 5.63
C TYR A 47 -17.28 -8.18 6.36
N GLU A 48 -17.31 -8.63 7.61
CA GLU A 48 -16.11 -8.93 8.40
C GLU A 48 -15.30 -10.08 7.77
N ASN A 49 -15.99 -11.13 7.35
CA ASN A 49 -15.39 -12.27 6.66
C ASN A 49 -14.82 -11.84 5.30
N ALA A 50 -15.51 -10.94 4.59
CA ALA A 50 -15.01 -10.36 3.34
C ALA A 50 -13.68 -9.60 3.56
N LEU A 51 -13.59 -8.79 4.62
CA LEU A 51 -12.34 -8.10 4.99
C LEU A 51 -11.22 -9.08 5.36
N GLU A 52 -11.56 -10.19 6.02
CA GLU A 52 -10.58 -11.24 6.32
C GLU A 52 -9.99 -11.85 5.05
N GLN A 53 -10.82 -12.13 4.03
CA GLN A 53 -10.34 -12.62 2.73
C GLN A 53 -9.39 -11.62 2.06
N LEU A 54 -9.71 -10.32 2.09
CA LEU A 54 -8.81 -9.29 1.55
C LEU A 54 -7.48 -9.22 2.32
N SER A 55 -7.51 -9.38 3.65
CA SER A 55 -6.31 -9.44 4.48
C SER A 55 -5.43 -10.64 4.10
N ARG A 56 -6.04 -11.82 3.92
CA ARG A 56 -5.34 -13.04 3.45
C ARG A 56 -4.76 -12.89 2.04
N ALA A 57 -5.32 -12.01 1.21
CA ALA A 57 -4.82 -11.73 -0.13
C ALA A 57 -3.56 -10.85 -0.16
N ARG A 58 -3.32 -10.02 0.87
CA ARG A 58 -2.22 -9.04 0.90
C ARG A 58 -0.83 -9.64 0.61
N PRO A 59 -0.44 -10.80 1.18
CA PRO A 59 0.87 -11.41 0.90
C PRO A 59 1.06 -11.87 -0.54
N PHE A 60 -0.02 -12.06 -1.29
CA PHE A 60 0.01 -12.49 -2.69
C PHE A 60 0.05 -11.31 -3.68
N SER A 61 -0.10 -10.08 -3.18
CA SER A 61 -0.03 -8.86 -3.98
C SER A 61 1.37 -8.69 -4.57
N THR A 62 1.46 -8.71 -5.91
CA THR A 62 2.76 -8.64 -6.60
C THR A 62 3.06 -7.21 -7.11
N GLY A 63 2.07 -6.32 -7.12
CA GLY A 63 2.26 -4.98 -7.66
C GLY A 63 1.16 -3.97 -7.33
N PRO A 64 1.33 -2.73 -7.81
CA PRO A 64 0.41 -1.63 -7.49
C PRO A 64 -1.02 -1.87 -8.01
N ALA A 65 -1.19 -2.66 -9.08
CA ALA A 65 -2.51 -3.00 -9.59
C ALA A 65 -3.32 -3.87 -8.60
N ASP A 66 -2.66 -4.84 -7.96
CA ASP A 66 -3.29 -5.69 -6.94
C ASP A 66 -3.62 -4.86 -5.69
N GLU A 67 -2.72 -3.96 -5.29
CA GLU A 67 -2.93 -3.05 -4.17
C GLU A 67 -4.11 -2.09 -4.40
N VAL A 68 -4.27 -1.58 -5.62
CA VAL A 68 -5.44 -0.78 -6.02
C VAL A 68 -6.72 -1.61 -5.89
N LEU A 69 -6.74 -2.83 -6.43
CA LEU A 69 -7.92 -3.70 -6.35
C LEU A 69 -8.29 -4.03 -4.90
N LEU A 70 -7.33 -4.45 -4.08
CA LEU A 70 -7.56 -4.78 -2.67
C LEU A 70 -8.10 -3.59 -1.90
N SER A 71 -7.46 -2.42 -2.05
CA SER A 71 -7.84 -1.21 -1.33
C SER A 71 -9.20 -0.64 -1.79
N LEU A 72 -9.58 -0.82 -3.07
CA LEU A 72 -10.93 -0.46 -3.54
C LEU A 72 -12.01 -1.36 -2.95
N HIS A 73 -11.78 -2.68 -2.93
CA HIS A 73 -12.72 -3.62 -2.32
C HIS A 73 -12.87 -3.37 -0.82
N GLU A 74 -11.75 -3.21 -0.11
CA GLU A 74 -11.74 -2.89 1.32
C GLU A 74 -12.49 -1.58 1.60
N GLY A 75 -12.23 -0.53 0.82
CA GLY A 75 -12.91 0.76 0.96
C GLY A 75 -14.43 0.65 0.81
N CYS A 76 -14.92 -0.18 -0.11
CA CYS A 76 -16.36 -0.41 -0.30
C CYS A 76 -16.96 -1.11 0.93
N ILE A 77 -16.37 -2.23 1.35
CA ILE A 77 -16.87 -3.03 2.48
C ILE A 77 -16.88 -2.21 3.77
N LEU A 78 -15.80 -1.46 4.05
CA LEU A 78 -15.71 -0.59 5.22
C LEU A 78 -16.76 0.53 5.20
N ALA A 79 -17.13 1.03 4.02
CA ALA A 79 -18.13 2.10 3.92
C ALA A 79 -19.51 1.62 4.34
N ASP A 80 -19.87 0.39 3.94
CA ASP A 80 -21.15 -0.22 4.25
C ASP A 80 -21.23 -0.72 5.71
N LEU A 81 -20.08 -1.08 6.31
CA LEU A 81 -19.94 -1.26 7.76
C LEU A 81 -20.04 0.05 8.57
N GLY A 82 -20.22 1.19 7.92
CA GLY A 82 -20.26 2.50 8.59
C GLY A 82 -18.90 3.03 9.03
N LYS A 83 -17.79 2.33 8.73
CA LYS A 83 -16.41 2.72 9.08
C LYS A 83 -15.86 3.76 8.09
N GLN A 84 -16.44 4.95 8.18
CA GLN A 84 -16.28 6.05 7.24
C GLN A 84 -14.81 6.49 7.04
N GLU A 85 -14.05 6.62 8.12
CA GLU A 85 -12.67 7.10 8.08
C GLU A 85 -11.74 6.04 7.48
N ALA A 86 -11.89 4.78 7.90
CA ALA A 86 -11.13 3.65 7.39
C ALA A 86 -11.40 3.41 5.89
N SER A 87 -12.68 3.48 5.49
CA SER A 87 -13.07 3.44 4.08
C SER A 87 -12.39 4.54 3.27
N SER A 88 -12.37 5.77 3.80
CA SER A 88 -11.74 6.90 3.12
C SER A 88 -10.22 6.73 2.99
N ALA A 89 -9.58 6.11 3.98
CA ALA A 89 -8.16 5.79 3.92
C ALA A 89 -7.87 4.75 2.83
N ALA A 90 -8.62 3.65 2.79
CA ALA A 90 -8.48 2.60 1.78
C ALA A 90 -8.69 3.14 0.35
N PHE A 91 -9.74 3.96 0.14
CA PHE A 91 -9.95 4.61 -1.15
C PHE A 91 -8.81 5.54 -1.54
N LYS A 92 -8.24 6.30 -0.59
CA LYS A 92 -7.09 7.17 -0.87
C LYS A 92 -5.87 6.36 -1.30
N VAL A 93 -5.60 5.20 -0.69
CA VAL A 93 -4.51 4.30 -1.11
C VAL A 93 -4.64 3.96 -2.59
N ALA A 94 -5.83 3.49 -3.00
CA ALA A 94 -6.09 3.17 -4.40
C ALA A 94 -5.96 4.40 -5.32
N LEU A 95 -6.52 5.55 -4.92
CA LEU A 95 -6.53 6.77 -5.74
C LEU A 95 -5.15 7.44 -5.87
N TYR A 96 -4.26 7.29 -4.89
CA TYR A 96 -2.89 7.78 -5.00
C TYR A 96 -2.07 6.95 -5.99
N LEU A 97 -2.36 5.64 -6.11
CA LEU A 97 -1.74 4.75 -7.09
C LEU A 97 -2.36 4.92 -8.48
N GLN A 98 -3.69 5.01 -8.55
CA GLN A 98 -4.45 5.14 -9.80
C GLN A 98 -5.62 6.13 -9.63
N PRO A 99 -5.42 7.43 -9.96
CA PRO A 99 -6.43 8.47 -9.75
C PRO A 99 -7.74 8.28 -10.53
N ASP A 100 -7.70 7.51 -11.61
CA ASP A 100 -8.86 7.23 -12.48
C ASP A 100 -9.48 5.85 -12.20
N ALA A 101 -9.07 5.18 -11.13
CA ALA A 101 -9.61 3.88 -10.76
C ALA A 101 -11.11 3.96 -10.48
N LYS A 102 -11.87 2.96 -10.92
CA LYS A 102 -13.34 2.90 -10.78
C LYS A 102 -13.73 1.97 -9.64
N LEU A 103 -14.93 2.17 -9.10
CA LEU A 103 -15.47 1.28 -8.07
C LEU A 103 -15.70 -0.13 -8.64
N PRO A 104 -15.26 -1.19 -7.95
CA PRO A 104 -15.26 -2.56 -8.49
C PRO A 104 -16.61 -3.27 -8.40
N MET A 105 -17.58 -2.70 -7.67
CA MET A 105 -18.91 -3.28 -7.47
C MET A 105 -19.97 -2.17 -7.35
N LYS A 106 -21.25 -2.57 -7.40
CA LYS A 106 -22.36 -1.66 -7.15
C LYS A 106 -22.39 -1.33 -5.67
N VAL A 107 -22.26 -0.05 -5.35
CA VAL A 107 -22.32 0.46 -3.98
C VAL A 107 -23.47 1.47 -3.86
N SER A 108 -23.83 1.84 -2.64
CA SER A 108 -24.84 2.87 -2.42
C SER A 108 -24.42 4.22 -3.03
N PRO A 109 -25.38 5.06 -3.48
CA PRO A 109 -25.08 6.38 -4.03
C PRO A 109 -24.25 7.28 -3.08
N LYS A 110 -24.37 7.07 -1.76
CA LYS A 110 -23.60 7.79 -0.75
C LYS A 110 -22.11 7.44 -0.82
N VAL A 111 -21.77 6.15 -0.92
CA VAL A 111 -20.39 5.67 -1.04
C VAL A 111 -19.79 6.16 -2.36
N ALA A 112 -20.53 6.07 -3.46
CA ALA A 112 -20.09 6.58 -4.76
C ALA A 112 -19.74 8.08 -4.72
N ARG A 113 -20.63 8.91 -4.17
CA ARG A 113 -20.38 10.37 -4.02
C ARG A 113 -19.14 10.66 -3.17
N ARG A 114 -18.95 9.91 -2.09
CA ARG A 114 -17.77 10.05 -1.23
C ARG A 114 -16.49 9.67 -1.97
N PHE A 115 -16.50 8.56 -2.69
CA PHE A 115 -15.35 8.13 -3.51
C PHE A 115 -14.97 9.20 -4.54
N GLU A 116 -15.94 9.78 -5.25
CA GLU A 116 -15.67 10.86 -6.21
C GLU A 116 -15.14 12.13 -5.55
N SER A 117 -15.64 12.49 -4.36
CA SER A 117 -15.07 13.61 -3.57
C SER A 117 -13.61 13.35 -3.20
N LEU A 118 -13.28 12.13 -2.78
CA LEU A 118 -11.91 11.72 -2.47
C LEU A 118 -11.02 11.76 -3.71
N ARG A 119 -11.51 11.31 -4.87
CA ARG A 119 -10.79 11.42 -6.15
C ARG A 119 -10.43 12.86 -6.46
N ALA A 120 -11.39 13.79 -6.35
CA ALA A 120 -11.14 15.21 -6.59
C ALA A 120 -10.13 15.81 -5.61
N GLN A 121 -10.12 15.36 -4.35
CA GLN A 121 -9.12 15.78 -3.36
C GLN A 121 -7.73 15.24 -3.68
N VAL A 122 -7.61 13.94 -3.99
CA VAL A 122 -6.34 13.30 -4.32
C VAL A 122 -5.73 13.90 -5.59
N LYS A 123 -6.51 14.11 -6.64
CA LYS A 123 -6.04 14.77 -7.88
C LYS A 123 -5.48 16.17 -7.59
N ARG A 124 -6.19 16.98 -6.81
CA ARG A 124 -5.70 18.32 -6.39
C ARG A 124 -4.38 18.23 -5.62
N SER A 125 -4.25 17.26 -4.71
CA SER A 125 -3.01 17.04 -3.95
C SER A 125 -1.84 16.60 -4.81
N LEU A 126 -2.08 15.73 -5.80
CA LEU A 126 -1.06 15.29 -6.76
C LEU A 126 -0.59 16.48 -7.63
N THR A 127 -1.50 17.27 -8.18
CA THR A 127 -1.15 18.46 -8.96
C THR A 127 -0.31 19.47 -8.15
N LYS A 128 -0.67 19.71 -6.89
CA LYS A 128 0.12 20.58 -5.99
C LYS A 128 1.52 20.03 -5.74
N ARG A 129 1.66 18.73 -5.52
CA ARG A 129 2.97 18.07 -5.35
C ARG A 129 3.83 18.17 -6.61
N ASP A 130 3.23 17.99 -7.78
CA ASP A 130 3.93 18.10 -9.06
C ASP A 130 4.42 19.53 -9.32
N ALA A 131 3.59 20.55 -9.03
CA ALA A 131 4.00 21.95 -9.12
C ALA A 131 5.18 22.26 -8.18
N GLN A 132 5.07 21.86 -6.91
CA GLN A 132 6.13 22.04 -5.93
C GLN A 132 7.45 21.39 -6.36
N ARG A 133 7.39 20.18 -6.95
CA ARG A 133 8.58 19.47 -7.43
C ARG A 133 9.25 20.22 -8.59
N ARG A 134 8.47 20.83 -9.49
CA ARG A 134 9.02 21.64 -10.59
C ARG A 134 9.71 22.91 -10.10
N ASP A 135 9.12 23.59 -9.11
CA ASP A 135 9.72 24.82 -8.55
C ASP A 135 11.06 24.55 -7.86
N VAL A 136 11.20 23.37 -7.22
CA VAL A 136 12.48 22.93 -6.62
C VAL A 136 13.51 22.57 -7.69
N GLU A 137 13.11 21.88 -8.77
CA GLU A 137 14.01 21.51 -9.86
C GLU A 137 14.57 22.76 -10.58
N VAL A 138 13.71 23.74 -10.90
CA VAL A 138 14.11 24.98 -11.59
C VAL A 138 15.08 25.82 -10.75
N ARG A 139 14.95 25.77 -9.42
CA ARG A 139 15.83 26.52 -8.50
C ARG A 139 17.17 25.82 -8.21
N SER A 140 17.30 24.55 -8.60
CA SER A 140 18.47 23.72 -8.31
C SER A 140 19.47 23.61 -9.47
N MET A 141 19.18 24.20 -10.64
CA MET A 141 20.21 24.35 -11.69
C MET A 141 21.23 25.41 -11.23
N PRO A 142 22.50 25.05 -10.97
CA PRO A 142 23.52 26.06 -10.68
C PRO A 142 23.72 26.93 -11.92
N PRO A 143 23.99 28.24 -11.77
CA PRO A 143 24.44 29.04 -12.90
C PRO A 143 25.74 28.38 -13.40
N VAL A 144 25.81 28.07 -14.68
CA VAL A 144 27.06 27.71 -15.35
C VAL A 144 27.98 28.92 -15.21
N VAL A 145 28.77 28.94 -14.14
CA VAL A 145 29.90 29.85 -14.00
C VAL A 145 30.96 29.30 -14.94
N SER A 146 31.00 29.87 -16.14
CA SER A 146 32.12 29.76 -17.06
C SER A 146 33.37 30.29 -16.36
N ALA A 147 34.13 29.43 -15.70
CA ALA A 147 35.45 29.76 -15.18
C ALA A 147 36.49 29.59 -16.30
N PRO A 148 37.18 30.65 -16.75
CA PRO A 148 38.31 30.50 -17.66
C PRO A 148 39.50 29.93 -16.88
N SER A 149 40.07 28.84 -17.38
CA SER A 149 41.36 28.33 -16.91
C SER A 149 42.50 29.26 -17.35
N PRO A 150 43.48 29.51 -16.47
CA PRO A 150 44.87 29.49 -16.94
C PRO A 150 45.79 28.70 -15.99
N GLN A 151 46.38 27.66 -16.57
CA GLN A 151 47.78 27.20 -16.50
C GLN A 151 48.69 27.81 -15.40
N ALA A 152 49.40 26.92 -14.69
CA ALA A 152 50.85 26.68 -14.86
C ALA A 152 51.58 26.41 -13.54
N MET A 153 52.44 25.37 -13.56
CA MET A 153 53.68 25.20 -12.79
C MET A 153 53.51 25.00 -11.25
N GLN A 154 54.07 24.01 -10.54
CA GLN A 154 55.37 23.34 -10.68
C GLN A 154 55.36 21.97 -9.95
N VAL A 155 56.18 21.04 -10.43
CA VAL A 155 56.67 19.83 -9.73
C VAL A 155 58.14 20.09 -9.39
N PRO A 156 58.64 19.73 -8.18
CA PRO A 156 59.64 18.64 -8.10
C PRO A 156 59.44 17.78 -6.83
N LEU A 157 59.27 16.46 -6.94
CA LEU A 157 60.30 15.40 -6.96
C LEU A 157 61.19 15.33 -5.70
N ALA A 158 60.86 14.42 -4.78
CA ALA A 158 61.82 13.63 -3.99
C ALA A 158 61.10 12.48 -3.24
N THR A 159 61.27 11.23 -3.70
CA THR A 159 61.30 10.02 -2.86
C THR A 159 62.75 9.87 -2.33
N PRO A 160 63.10 9.08 -1.27
CA PRO A 160 62.51 7.78 -0.90
C PRO A 160 62.53 7.39 0.61
N VAL A 161 62.15 6.12 0.86
CA VAL A 161 62.54 5.20 1.98
C VAL A 161 61.60 5.01 3.19
N THR A 162 60.77 3.96 3.07
CA THR A 162 60.50 2.77 3.95
C THR A 162 60.49 2.87 5.50
N PRO A 163 59.51 2.21 6.20
CA PRO A 163 59.24 2.32 7.66
C PRO A 163 59.99 1.25 8.50
N PRO A 164 59.99 1.29 9.85
CA PRO A 164 58.95 0.54 10.59
C PRO A 164 58.59 1.04 12.02
N ALA A 165 57.44 0.54 12.48
CA ALA A 165 57.11 0.07 13.84
C ALA A 165 56.99 1.05 15.02
N ALA A 166 55.90 0.80 15.76
CA ALA A 166 55.69 1.07 17.19
C ALA A 166 55.53 2.56 17.55
N SER A 167 54.70 3.00 18.49
CA SER A 167 53.64 2.43 19.30
C SER A 167 53.13 3.61 20.13
N VAL A 168 51.81 3.70 20.33
CA VAL A 168 51.14 4.20 21.55
C VAL A 168 51.41 5.66 21.98
N MET A 169 50.41 6.53 21.81
CA MET A 169 49.58 7.16 22.86
C MET A 169 48.67 8.21 22.17
N GLU A 170 47.35 8.04 22.21
CA GLU A 170 46.44 8.77 23.12
C GLU A 170 46.16 10.19 22.56
N VAL A 171 44.93 10.59 22.23
CA VAL A 171 43.88 10.91 23.18
C VAL A 171 42.60 11.26 22.40
N SER A 172 41.48 10.77 22.94
CA SER A 172 40.12 11.30 22.85
C SER A 172 39.45 11.51 21.49
N GLY A 173 38.47 10.62 21.28
CA GLY A 173 37.10 11.03 21.49
C GLY A 173 36.35 11.37 20.22
N LEU A 174 35.68 10.38 19.64
CA LEU A 174 34.54 10.59 18.75
C LEU A 174 33.69 9.31 18.69
N ALA A 175 32.45 9.48 19.12
CA ALA A 175 31.23 8.84 18.61
C ALA A 175 31.41 7.59 17.73
N GLY A 176 31.10 6.43 18.31
CA GLY A 176 31.04 5.17 17.57
C GLY A 176 30.25 4.11 18.32
N ARG A 177 28.94 4.33 18.53
CA ARG A 177 28.06 3.34 19.16
C ARG A 177 27.11 2.74 18.11
N ARG A 178 27.63 1.74 17.40
CA ARG A 178 26.81 0.66 16.83
C ARG A 178 27.11 -0.57 17.67
N ASP A 179 26.16 -1.03 18.48
CA ASP A 179 25.88 -2.46 18.51
C ASP A 179 24.60 -2.81 19.29
N ARG A 180 23.94 -3.85 18.77
CA ARG A 180 23.11 -4.86 19.43
C ARG A 180 21.91 -4.46 20.30
N ALA A 181 20.76 -4.66 19.66
CA ALA A 181 19.63 -5.47 20.09
C ALA A 181 19.59 -5.95 21.56
N TRP A 182 18.56 -5.50 22.27
CA TRP A 182 17.84 -6.31 23.25
C TRP A 182 16.41 -5.78 23.39
N LEU A 183 15.43 -6.63 23.06
CA LEU A 183 14.02 -6.40 23.34
C LEU A 183 13.72 -6.95 24.75
N PRO A 184 13.16 -6.15 25.65
CA PRO A 184 12.29 -6.69 26.70
C PRO A 184 10.82 -6.47 26.31
N ALA A 185 10.09 -7.57 26.34
CA ALA A 185 8.64 -7.57 26.25
C ALA A 185 8.00 -7.10 27.57
N SER A 186 6.80 -6.53 27.42
CA SER A 186 5.62 -6.62 28.29
C SER A 186 5.33 -5.56 29.37
N VAL A 187 4.01 -5.26 29.43
CA VAL A 187 3.16 -4.85 30.56
C VAL A 187 2.85 -3.36 30.79
N GLY A 188 1.54 -3.04 30.74
CA GLY A 188 0.89 -1.89 31.39
C GLY A 188 0.56 -0.74 30.43
N GLY A 189 -0.68 -0.43 30.03
CA GLY A 189 -1.96 -0.68 30.69
C GLY A 189 -2.31 0.41 31.70
N VAL A 190 -2.54 1.65 31.25
CA VAL A 190 -3.37 2.64 31.99
C VAL A 190 -4.13 3.50 30.98
N LEU A 191 -5.45 3.43 31.04
CA LEU A 191 -6.41 4.26 30.30
C LEU A 191 -6.80 5.43 31.23
N LEU A 192 -6.47 6.66 30.84
CA LEU A 192 -7.00 7.86 31.51
C LEU A 192 -8.28 8.27 30.78
N VAL A 193 -9.44 7.95 31.36
CA VAL A 193 -10.73 8.58 31.02
C VAL A 193 -11.06 9.54 32.17
N ALA A 194 -10.84 10.82 31.91
CA ALA A 194 -11.35 11.92 32.70
C ALA A 194 -12.15 12.80 31.73
N GLY A 195 -13.44 12.95 31.99
CA GLY A 195 -14.35 13.69 31.13
C GLY A 195 -15.74 13.74 31.69
N GLY A 196 -15.91 14.46 32.81
CA GLY A 196 -17.21 14.92 33.26
C GLY A 196 -17.70 16.08 32.39
N GLY A 197 -19.01 16.10 32.16
CA GLY A 197 -19.76 17.19 31.51
C GLY A 197 -21.24 16.81 31.57
N LEU A 198 -21.88 17.04 32.72
CA LEU A 198 -22.79 18.16 32.96
C LEU A 198 -24.02 18.13 32.06
N SER A 199 -25.09 17.70 32.71
CA SER A 199 -26.50 17.80 32.35
C SER A 199 -26.83 19.17 31.75
N ASN A 200 -27.38 19.19 30.54
CA ASN A 200 -28.12 20.36 30.05
C ASN A 200 -29.60 19.98 29.97
N ALA A 201 -30.34 20.37 31.01
CA ALA A 201 -31.78 20.42 31.02
C ALA A 201 -32.18 21.82 30.55
N GLU A 202 -32.70 21.95 29.33
CA GLU A 202 -33.36 23.19 28.91
C GLU A 202 -34.52 22.89 27.95
N ASN A 203 -35.71 23.00 28.53
CA ASN A 203 -36.83 23.79 28.02
C ASN A 203 -37.35 23.47 26.60
N VAL A 204 -38.31 22.54 26.52
CA VAL A 204 -39.33 22.58 25.48
C VAL A 204 -40.57 23.24 26.07
N SER A 205 -40.57 24.57 26.01
CA SER A 205 -41.78 25.39 26.12
C SER A 205 -42.29 25.63 24.71
N THR A 206 -43.31 24.89 24.30
CA THR A 206 -44.08 25.19 23.09
C THR A 206 -45.53 25.41 23.53
N ALA A 207 -45.78 26.63 23.99
CA ALA A 207 -47.11 27.22 23.99
C ALA A 207 -47.37 27.89 22.63
N GLU A 208 -48.64 28.19 22.38
CA GLU A 208 -49.26 28.85 21.21
C GLU A 208 -49.86 27.87 20.19
N VAL A 209 -51.16 27.53 20.22
CA VAL A 209 -52.41 28.34 20.25
C VAL A 209 -52.61 29.14 18.95
N TYR A 210 -53.58 28.67 18.13
CA TYR A 210 -54.66 29.42 17.44
C TYR A 210 -54.23 30.68 16.66
N THR A 211 -54.40 30.82 15.33
CA THR A 211 -55.62 31.11 14.51
C THR A 211 -55.13 31.56 13.10
N PRO A 212 -55.92 32.00 12.08
CA PRO A 212 -57.35 32.40 11.99
C PRO A 212 -58.33 31.32 11.53
#